data_AF-A0A0M9EAN3-F1
#
_entry.id   AF-A0A0M9EAN3-F1
#
_cell.length_a   1.000
_cell.length_b   1.000
_cell.length_c   1.000
_cell.angle_alpha   90.00
_cell.angle_beta   90.00
_cell.angle_gamma   90.00
#
_symmetry.space_group_name_H-M   'P 1'
#
loop_
_entity.id
_entity.type
_entity.pdbx_description
1 polymer ?
#
loop_
_entity_poly.entity_id
_entity_poly.type
_entity_poly.pdbx_seq_one_letter_code
_entity_poly.pdbx_strand_id
1 'polypeptide(L)'
;MVRIESKQNKQNYDLLKTLRSHYEKLSYSEQSIVLLISMVHLPISRSVLLRCLTKLDVKTPKGTRYQTHTIEPVLKKLMDLDLIENANYPGASKTFSDYALLLATESNRLEDVANAIESMEKGGNILTNKSTHKTAITLRNIRLAYFRKKYDTFEELFFEANQPFNQNSSISHYLTPFIKNISQKPFKGELPYRIKLFCINESLLNALITLEPCETDFETLRTLCNKSKSSDLEDNTILALQYLYRARFDEAKALLSNTNNHSQLLLHGWLAYLTGNGDQAIEYFQMAFKSTDSQANEIVRVSIFFCLAELLRRDNNYSFEQSDNIIILARKINNPDWFSKILELFEIAIRCRLDPDYKPSFYSPIRSFDYYNFKNKDRPALVQLFSALGAKLSKNDNFDYSKIYNLFKKAISSGYLWFAGELAKILLHSNLKLTTNEKKELTNTISNAGHKGLKIFLFDAFNMQVNWQRVMDKLLEIKPYKPPSQSKPKKIKTSSSRLVWILSIKKGRCSLKPKEQKQSSNGKWSKVLFTKLFFDLSTTLLYPK
;
A
#
# COMPACT_ATOMS: atom_id res chain seq x y z
N MET A 1 -2.63 1.69 24.16
CA MET A 1 -1.47 1.03 23.52
C MET A 1 -0.20 1.08 24.38
N VAL A 2 0.19 2.23 24.95
CA VAL A 2 1.38 2.37 25.85
C VAL A 2 1.44 1.32 26.99
N ARG A 3 0.30 0.99 27.64
CA ARG A 3 0.22 -0.05 28.68
C ARG A 3 0.34 -1.50 28.18
N ILE A 4 0.04 -1.75 26.91
CA ILE A 4 0.10 -3.09 26.30
C ILE A 4 1.51 -3.33 25.77
N GLU A 5 2.10 -2.35 25.09
CA GLU A 5 3.51 -2.39 24.67
C GLU A 5 4.45 -2.45 25.88
N SER A 6 4.16 -1.74 26.98
CA SER A 6 4.96 -1.84 28.20
C SER A 6 4.90 -3.23 28.85
N LYS A 7 3.74 -3.92 28.78
CA LYS A 7 3.57 -5.29 29.30
C LYS A 7 4.25 -6.32 28.41
N GLN A 8 4.08 -6.21 27.09
CA GLN A 8 4.68 -7.12 26.12
C GLN A 8 6.20 -6.97 26.05
N ASN A 9 6.72 -5.74 26.14
CA ASN A 9 8.16 -5.48 26.24
C ASN A 9 8.75 -5.99 27.57
N LYS A 10 7.99 -5.90 28.68
CA LYS A 10 8.42 -6.46 29.97
C LYS A 10 8.47 -8.00 29.94
N GLN A 11 7.43 -8.63 29.39
CA GLN A 11 7.40 -10.09 29.20
C GLN A 11 8.53 -10.59 28.29
N ASN A 12 8.80 -9.90 27.18
CA ASN A 12 9.92 -10.23 26.30
C ASN A 12 11.28 -10.09 26.99
N TYR A 13 11.44 -9.07 27.83
CA TYR A 13 12.69 -8.86 28.57
C TYR A 13 12.92 -9.93 29.65
N ASP A 14 11.87 -10.33 30.38
CA ASP A 14 11.95 -11.41 31.38
C ASP A 14 12.21 -12.78 30.71
N LEU A 15 11.63 -13.01 29.53
CA LEU A 15 11.96 -14.17 28.70
C LEU A 15 13.44 -14.18 28.27
N LEU A 16 13.95 -13.05 27.75
CA LEU A 16 15.35 -12.93 27.36
C LEU A 16 16.32 -13.17 28.53
N LYS A 17 15.98 -12.69 29.72
CA LYS A 17 16.75 -13.00 30.94
C LYS A 17 16.78 -14.50 31.25
N THR A 18 15.64 -15.17 31.12
CA THR A 18 15.54 -16.61 31.34
C THR A 18 16.41 -17.38 30.33
N LEU A 19 16.30 -17.04 29.05
CA LEU A 19 17.11 -17.64 27.98
C LEU A 19 18.61 -17.36 28.17
N ARG A 20 18.98 -16.16 28.64
CA ARG A 20 20.36 -15.84 29.04
C ARG A 20 20.87 -16.81 30.09
N SER A 21 20.10 -17.02 31.16
CA SER A 21 20.47 -17.92 32.25
C SER A 21 20.63 -19.35 31.76
N HIS A 22 19.75 -19.82 30.86
CA HIS A 22 19.91 -21.12 30.22
C HIS A 22 21.22 -21.20 29.44
N TYR A 23 21.53 -20.20 28.62
CA TYR A 23 22.74 -20.15 27.82
C TYR A 23 24.02 -20.09 28.66
N GLU A 24 24.05 -19.29 29.72
CA GLU A 24 25.21 -19.16 30.61
C GLU A 24 25.52 -20.46 31.38
N LYS A 25 24.50 -21.30 31.64
CA LYS A 25 24.66 -22.63 32.27
C LYS A 25 25.17 -23.71 31.31
N LEU A 26 25.19 -23.45 30.00
CA LEU A 26 25.71 -24.39 29.02
C LEU A 26 27.24 -24.48 29.08
N SER A 27 27.78 -25.64 28.71
CA SER A 27 29.21 -25.78 28.47
C SER A 27 29.68 -24.90 27.30
N TYR A 28 30.98 -24.58 27.26
CA TYR A 28 31.57 -23.82 26.16
C TYR A 28 31.24 -24.41 24.78
N SER A 29 31.25 -25.74 24.67
CA SER A 29 30.94 -26.45 23.43
C SER A 29 29.48 -26.27 23.00
N GLU A 30 28.53 -26.35 23.94
CA GLU A 30 27.10 -26.15 23.70
C GLU A 30 26.79 -24.68 23.35
N GLN A 31 27.42 -23.73 24.05
CA GLN A 31 27.33 -22.30 23.71
C GLN A 31 27.84 -22.01 22.30
N SER A 32 28.92 -22.68 21.87
CA SER A 32 29.48 -22.55 20.52
C SER A 32 28.50 -23.06 19.46
N ILE A 33 27.78 -24.16 19.72
CA ILE A 33 26.76 -24.70 18.82
C ILE A 33 25.61 -23.69 18.65
N VAL A 34 25.08 -23.14 19.74
CA VAL A 34 24.02 -22.12 19.69
C VAL A 34 24.48 -20.87 18.92
N LEU A 35 25.70 -20.38 19.19
CA LEU A 35 26.25 -19.22 18.51
C LEU A 35 26.42 -19.46 17.01
N LEU A 36 26.90 -20.65 16.62
CA LEU A 36 27.07 -21.03 15.22
C LEU A 36 25.74 -21.07 14.47
N ILE A 37 24.72 -21.73 15.05
CA ILE A 37 23.37 -21.78 14.47
C ILE A 37 22.78 -20.36 14.39
N SER A 38 22.96 -19.55 15.43
CA SER A 38 22.50 -18.16 15.45
C SER A 38 23.20 -17.29 14.40
N MET A 39 24.48 -17.53 14.13
CA MET A 39 25.27 -16.81 13.13
C MET A 39 24.86 -17.18 11.70
N VAL A 40 24.61 -18.47 11.41
CA VAL A 40 24.10 -18.91 10.10
C VAL A 40 22.68 -18.42 9.86
N HIS A 41 21.90 -18.22 10.94
CA HIS A 41 20.56 -17.63 10.99
C HIS A 41 19.45 -18.47 10.35
N LEU A 42 19.68 -19.01 9.16
CA LEU A 42 18.77 -19.95 8.51
C LEU A 42 19.12 -21.40 8.86
N PRO A 43 18.16 -22.32 8.72
CA PRO A 43 18.40 -23.72 9.08
C PRO A 43 19.57 -24.37 8.34
N ILE A 44 20.34 -25.18 9.08
CA ILE A 44 21.57 -25.85 8.65
C ILE A 44 21.41 -27.37 8.81
N SER A 45 21.96 -28.16 7.88
CA SER A 45 21.96 -29.61 8.01
C SER A 45 22.97 -30.06 9.08
N ARG A 46 22.70 -31.19 9.76
CA ARG A 46 23.60 -31.74 10.79
C ARG A 46 25.02 -31.99 10.25
N SER A 47 25.15 -32.46 9.01
CA SER A 47 26.46 -32.72 8.40
C SER A 47 27.29 -31.44 8.19
N VAL A 48 26.66 -30.35 7.76
CA VAL A 48 27.34 -29.05 7.64
C VAL A 48 27.67 -28.50 9.02
N LEU A 49 26.76 -28.60 9.99
CA LEU A 49 27.01 -28.18 11.38
C LEU A 49 28.27 -28.87 11.95
N LEU A 50 28.39 -30.18 11.79
CA LEU A 50 29.57 -30.94 12.24
C LEU A 50 30.87 -30.47 11.57
N ARG A 51 30.82 -30.12 10.29
CA ARG A 51 31.97 -29.54 9.57
C ARG A 51 32.34 -28.15 10.10
N CYS A 52 31.36 -27.30 10.40
CA CYS A 52 31.61 -26.00 10.99
C CYS A 52 32.22 -26.13 12.40
N LEU A 53 31.73 -27.08 13.22
CA LEU A 53 32.32 -27.38 14.53
C LEU A 53 33.78 -27.86 14.42
N THR A 54 34.07 -28.68 13.42
CA THR A 54 35.45 -29.13 13.14
C THR A 54 36.36 -27.97 12.75
N LYS A 55 35.87 -27.03 11.92
CA LYS A 55 36.62 -25.83 11.51
C LYS A 55 36.92 -24.91 12.70
N LEU A 56 36.05 -24.88 13.71
CA LEU A 56 36.20 -24.10 14.94
C LEU A 56 36.91 -24.84 16.08
N ASP A 57 37.40 -26.06 15.83
CA ASP A 57 37.96 -26.97 16.85
C ASP A 57 37.05 -27.18 18.09
N VAL A 58 35.73 -27.12 17.89
CA VAL A 58 34.75 -27.33 18.97
C VAL A 58 34.61 -28.83 19.24
N LYS A 59 35.03 -29.23 20.45
CA LYS A 59 35.02 -30.62 20.92
C LYS A 59 33.89 -30.87 21.91
N THR A 60 33.54 -32.14 22.08
CA THR A 60 32.63 -32.59 23.15
C THR A 60 33.24 -32.29 24.53
N PRO A 61 32.44 -32.32 25.61
CA PRO A 61 32.98 -32.23 26.97
C PRO A 61 34.06 -33.28 27.31
N LYS A 62 34.11 -34.39 26.56
CA LYS A 62 35.13 -35.44 26.68
C LYS A 62 36.38 -35.18 25.82
N GLY A 63 36.48 -34.03 25.14
CA GLY A 63 37.60 -33.67 24.26
C GLY A 63 37.60 -34.33 22.89
N THR A 64 36.58 -35.12 22.53
CA THR A 64 36.47 -35.78 21.22
C THR A 64 35.70 -34.91 20.22
N ARG A 65 35.82 -35.22 18.91
CA ARG A 65 35.02 -34.54 17.89
C ARG A 65 33.55 -34.92 18.00
N TYR A 66 32.66 -33.98 17.71
CA TYR A 66 31.23 -34.26 17.58
C TYR A 66 30.97 -35.22 16.39
N GLN A 67 30.04 -36.14 16.61
CA GLN A 67 29.52 -37.09 15.62
C GLN A 67 28.00 -37.04 15.65
N THR A 68 27.32 -37.63 14.66
CA THR A 68 25.86 -37.59 14.55
C THR A 68 25.15 -38.04 15.84
N HIS A 69 25.60 -39.14 16.46
CA HIS A 69 24.98 -39.67 17.68
C HIS A 69 25.32 -38.85 18.93
N THR A 70 26.39 -38.05 18.93
CA THR A 70 26.75 -37.20 20.08
C THR A 70 26.19 -35.78 19.99
N ILE A 71 25.95 -35.27 18.78
CA ILE A 71 25.35 -33.95 18.57
C ILE A 71 23.83 -33.95 18.76
N GLU A 72 23.15 -35.05 18.46
CA GLU A 72 21.69 -35.14 18.52
C GLU A 72 21.11 -34.92 19.92
N PRO A 73 21.63 -35.54 21.00
CA PRO A 73 21.17 -35.26 22.36
C PRO A 73 21.38 -33.79 22.75
N VAL A 74 22.49 -33.19 22.30
CA VAL A 74 22.79 -31.78 22.56
C VAL A 74 21.79 -30.88 21.86
N LEU A 75 21.50 -31.11 20.59
CA LEU A 75 20.52 -30.33 19.83
C LEU A 75 19.12 -30.45 20.43
N LYS A 76 18.72 -31.64 20.89
CA LYS A 76 17.44 -31.82 21.58
C LYS A 76 17.37 -31.00 22.88
N LYS A 77 18.42 -31.08 23.71
CA LYS A 77 18.54 -30.25 24.92
C LYS A 77 18.47 -28.75 24.62
N LEU A 78 19.16 -28.28 23.58
CA LEU A 78 19.15 -26.86 23.19
C LEU A 78 17.77 -26.39 22.70
N MET A 79 17.03 -27.26 22.02
CA MET A 79 15.66 -27.02 21.58
C MET A 79 14.71 -26.98 22.78
N ASP A 80 14.85 -27.90 23.74
CA ASP A 80 14.04 -27.94 24.97
C ASP A 80 14.27 -26.70 25.87
N LEU A 81 15.40 -26.01 25.70
CA LEU A 81 15.75 -24.75 26.38
C LEU A 81 15.36 -23.49 25.58
N ASP A 82 14.69 -23.63 24.43
CA ASP A 82 14.30 -22.55 23.50
C ASP A 82 15.47 -21.73 22.92
N LEU A 83 16.69 -22.29 22.96
CA LEU A 83 17.90 -21.64 22.43
C LEU A 83 18.08 -21.87 20.93
N ILE A 84 17.43 -22.90 20.38
CA ILE A 84 17.31 -23.19 18.94
C ILE A 84 15.86 -23.58 18.60
N GLU A 85 15.45 -23.46 17.34
CA GLU A 85 14.06 -23.73 16.92
C GLU A 85 13.79 -25.21 16.62
N ASN A 86 14.81 -25.97 16.21
CA ASN A 86 14.62 -27.36 15.77
C ASN A 86 15.90 -28.19 15.98
N ALA A 87 15.79 -29.45 16.39
CA ALA A 87 16.94 -30.36 16.58
C ALA A 87 17.26 -31.23 15.35
N ASN A 88 16.28 -31.50 14.49
CA ASN A 88 16.44 -32.30 13.27
C ASN A 88 17.06 -31.50 12.15
N TYR A 89 16.61 -30.25 12.00
CA TYR A 89 17.14 -29.29 11.06
C TYR A 89 17.51 -28.01 11.84
N PRO A 90 18.67 -28.00 12.52
CA PRO A 90 19.10 -26.92 13.40
C PRO A 90 18.84 -25.52 12.85
N GLY A 91 17.95 -24.79 13.50
CA GLY A 91 17.52 -23.44 13.12
C GLY A 91 17.66 -22.47 14.28
N ALA A 92 17.96 -21.21 13.99
CA ALA A 92 18.17 -20.19 15.00
C ALA A 92 16.88 -19.86 15.75
N SER A 93 16.96 -19.69 17.08
CA SER A 93 15.81 -19.25 17.87
C SER A 93 15.39 -17.84 17.45
N LYS A 94 14.10 -17.67 17.11
CA LYS A 94 13.52 -16.37 16.71
C LYS A 94 13.67 -15.29 17.80
N THR A 95 13.74 -15.72 19.05
CA THR A 95 13.82 -14.82 20.22
C THR A 95 15.25 -14.63 20.69
N PHE A 96 16.09 -15.68 20.65
CA PHE A 96 17.42 -15.65 21.26
C PHE A 96 18.57 -15.36 20.28
N SER A 97 18.40 -15.62 18.98
CA SER A 97 19.49 -15.61 17.99
C SER A 97 20.28 -14.30 17.94
N ASP A 98 19.60 -13.15 17.96
CA ASP A 98 20.29 -11.84 17.97
C ASP A 98 20.95 -11.56 19.32
N TYR A 99 20.36 -12.05 20.40
CA TYR A 99 20.92 -11.89 21.72
C TYR A 99 22.17 -12.76 21.93
N ALA A 100 22.21 -13.95 21.34
CA ALA A 100 23.41 -14.78 21.30
C ALA A 100 24.60 -14.07 20.63
N LEU A 101 24.33 -13.31 19.55
CA LEU A 101 25.37 -12.50 18.89
C LEU A 101 25.83 -11.34 19.78
N LEU A 102 24.91 -10.67 20.49
CA LEU A 102 25.27 -9.63 21.46
C LEU A 102 26.20 -10.19 22.55
N LEU A 103 25.84 -11.34 23.15
CA LEU A 103 26.67 -12.00 24.15
C LEU A 103 28.04 -12.39 23.59
N ALA A 104 28.10 -12.87 22.34
CA ALA A 104 29.37 -13.19 21.68
C ALA A 104 30.24 -11.95 21.41
N THR A 105 29.63 -10.79 21.15
CA THR A 105 30.35 -9.51 21.08
C THR A 105 30.90 -9.13 22.46
N GLU A 106 30.09 -9.24 23.52
CA GLU A 106 30.51 -8.95 24.91
C GLU A 106 31.65 -9.87 25.38
N SER A 107 31.65 -11.13 24.92
CA SER A 107 32.66 -12.12 25.28
C SER A 107 33.82 -12.23 24.28
N ASN A 108 33.95 -11.32 23.30
CA ASN A 108 34.98 -11.35 22.24
C ASN A 108 35.06 -12.67 21.43
N ARG A 109 33.94 -13.38 21.23
CA ARG A 109 33.86 -14.65 20.47
C ARG A 109 33.24 -14.49 19.09
N LEU A 110 32.68 -13.31 18.78
CA LEU A 110 31.96 -13.07 17.54
C LEU A 110 32.85 -13.31 16.30
N GLU A 111 34.07 -12.76 16.31
CA GLU A 111 34.97 -12.80 15.15
C GLU A 111 35.50 -14.20 14.86
N ASP A 112 35.79 -15.01 15.89
CA ASP A 112 36.24 -16.40 15.69
C ASP A 112 35.22 -17.21 14.89
N VAL A 113 33.95 -17.10 15.28
CA VAL A 113 32.84 -17.79 14.61
C VAL A 113 32.56 -17.21 13.23
N ALA A 114 32.54 -15.88 13.11
CA ALA A 114 32.31 -15.20 11.83
C ALA A 114 33.39 -15.56 10.81
N ASN A 115 34.67 -15.48 11.18
CA ASN A 115 35.80 -15.77 10.30
C ASN A 115 35.82 -17.24 9.84
N ALA A 116 35.48 -18.18 10.72
CA ALA A 116 35.41 -19.59 10.34
C ALA A 116 34.32 -19.84 9.30
N ILE A 117 33.13 -19.25 9.48
CA ILE A 117 31.99 -19.35 8.56
C ILE A 117 32.32 -18.69 7.22
N GLU A 118 32.81 -17.45 7.24
CA GLU A 118 33.20 -16.70 6.04
C GLU A 118 34.32 -17.42 5.27
N SER A 119 35.30 -18.01 5.96
CA SER A 119 36.36 -18.82 5.35
C SER A 119 35.81 -20.06 4.64
N MET A 120 34.83 -20.75 5.26
CA MET A 120 34.19 -21.90 4.63
C MET A 120 33.46 -21.50 3.34
N GLU A 121 32.71 -20.41 3.36
CA GLU A 121 31.95 -19.95 2.19
C GLU A 121 32.87 -19.44 1.07
N LYS A 122 33.95 -18.71 1.40
CA LYS A 122 35.00 -18.34 0.43
C LYS A 122 35.63 -19.56 -0.23
N GLY A 123 35.72 -20.67 0.49
CA GLY A 123 36.13 -21.98 -0.04
C GLY A 123 35.04 -22.71 -0.83
N GLY A 124 33.93 -22.07 -1.19
CA GLY A 124 32.85 -22.63 -2.01
C GLY A 124 31.82 -23.47 -1.24
N ASN A 125 31.85 -23.47 0.09
CA ASN A 125 30.95 -24.30 0.89
C ASN A 125 29.57 -23.66 1.06
N ILE A 126 28.53 -24.41 0.71
CA ILE A 126 27.14 -24.01 0.94
C ILE A 126 26.73 -24.49 2.34
N LEU A 127 26.42 -23.54 3.23
CA LEU A 127 26.14 -23.83 4.65
C LEU A 127 24.66 -24.13 4.95
N THR A 128 23.76 -23.76 4.05
CA THR A 128 22.31 -24.00 4.16
C THR A 128 21.82 -24.69 2.89
N ASN A 129 20.51 -24.73 2.63
CA ASN A 129 20.03 -25.13 1.32
C ASN A 129 20.51 -24.17 0.23
N LYS A 130 20.81 -24.69 -0.97
CA LYS A 130 21.30 -23.91 -2.12
C LYS A 130 20.40 -22.71 -2.44
N SER A 131 19.08 -22.88 -2.34
CA SER A 131 18.09 -21.82 -2.59
C SER A 131 18.10 -20.72 -1.50
N THR A 132 18.43 -21.05 -0.26
CA THR A 132 18.40 -20.12 0.87
C THR A 132 19.77 -19.55 1.22
N HIS A 133 20.85 -20.10 0.67
CA HIS A 133 22.22 -19.77 1.05
C HIS A 133 22.58 -18.30 0.83
N LYS A 134 22.21 -17.72 -0.32
CA LYS A 134 22.40 -16.29 -0.58
C LYS A 134 21.65 -15.43 0.44
N THR A 135 20.43 -15.84 0.81
CA THR A 135 19.62 -15.16 1.83
C THR A 135 20.28 -15.21 3.20
N ALA A 136 20.82 -16.38 3.59
CA ALA A 136 21.56 -16.55 4.84
C ALA A 136 22.80 -15.64 4.91
N ILE A 137 23.58 -15.58 3.83
CA ILE A 137 24.75 -14.70 3.72
C ILE A 137 24.33 -13.23 3.89
N THR A 138 23.32 -12.77 3.14
CA THR A 138 22.85 -11.39 3.21
C THR A 138 22.39 -11.02 4.63
N LEU A 139 21.54 -11.85 5.24
CA LEU A 139 21.03 -11.61 6.60
C LEU A 139 22.15 -11.62 7.64
N ARG A 140 23.10 -12.56 7.54
CA ARG A 140 24.26 -12.60 8.43
C ARG A 140 25.12 -11.37 8.27
N ASN A 141 25.42 -10.93 7.05
CA ASN A 141 26.27 -9.76 6.80
C ASN A 141 25.63 -8.48 7.36
N ILE A 142 24.33 -8.30 7.18
CA ILE A 142 23.56 -7.20 7.79
C ILE A 142 23.69 -7.24 9.32
N ARG A 143 23.44 -8.39 9.94
CA ARG A 143 23.51 -8.56 11.40
C ARG A 143 24.93 -8.33 11.93
N LEU A 144 25.94 -8.89 11.27
CA LEU A 144 27.35 -8.69 11.61
C LEU A 144 27.78 -7.23 11.49
N ALA A 145 27.34 -6.50 10.47
CA ALA A 145 27.64 -5.08 10.33
C ALA A 145 27.16 -4.28 11.55
N TYR A 146 25.94 -4.57 12.04
CA TYR A 146 25.42 -3.99 13.27
C TYR A 146 26.26 -4.36 14.50
N PHE A 147 26.52 -5.65 14.74
CA PHE A 147 27.28 -6.09 15.93
C PHE A 147 28.76 -5.67 15.92
N ARG A 148 29.35 -5.49 14.73
CA ARG A 148 30.69 -4.92 14.51
C ARG A 148 30.71 -3.39 14.62
N LYS A 149 29.56 -2.74 14.86
CA LYS A 149 29.39 -1.28 14.90
C LYS A 149 29.81 -0.57 13.60
N LYS A 150 29.72 -1.28 12.47
CA LYS A 150 29.94 -0.72 11.12
C LYS A 150 28.61 -0.21 10.58
N TYR A 151 28.14 0.91 11.16
CA TYR A 151 26.80 1.43 10.91
C TYR A 151 26.56 1.88 9.46
N ASP A 152 27.57 2.43 8.80
CA ASP A 152 27.47 2.80 7.37
C ASP A 152 27.24 1.57 6.50
N THR A 153 28.04 0.51 6.70
CA THR A 153 27.86 -0.77 6.00
C THR A 153 26.52 -1.44 6.33
N PHE A 154 26.08 -1.34 7.59
CA PHE A 154 24.77 -1.86 8.00
C PHE A 154 23.64 -1.15 7.24
N GLU A 155 23.73 0.18 7.11
CA GLU A 155 22.77 0.99 6.37
C GLU A 155 22.76 0.66 4.87
N GLU A 156 23.93 0.59 4.24
CA GLU A 156 24.07 0.21 2.83
C GLU A 156 23.45 -1.16 2.54
N LEU A 157 23.83 -2.18 3.31
CA LEU A 157 23.31 -3.54 3.14
C LEU A 157 21.80 -3.63 3.43
N PHE A 158 21.31 -2.86 4.41
CA PHE A 158 19.88 -2.79 4.71
C PHE A 158 19.08 -2.25 3.53
N PHE A 159 19.52 -1.15 2.91
CA PHE A 159 18.82 -0.57 1.77
C PHE A 159 18.96 -1.42 0.51
N GLU A 160 20.14 -2.01 0.25
CA GLU A 160 20.34 -2.94 -0.87
C GLU A 160 19.37 -4.13 -0.79
N ALA A 161 19.18 -4.68 0.41
CA ALA A 161 18.26 -5.77 0.69
C ALA A 161 16.77 -5.41 0.53
N ASN A 162 16.41 -4.13 0.69
CA ASN A 162 15.03 -3.64 0.59
C ASN A 162 14.69 -3.04 -0.79
N GLN A 163 15.64 -2.98 -1.73
CA GLN A 163 15.39 -2.45 -3.08
C GLN A 163 14.29 -3.23 -3.82
N PRO A 164 13.33 -2.56 -4.49
CA PRO A 164 12.17 -3.21 -5.13
C PRO A 164 12.51 -4.35 -6.11
N PHE A 165 13.61 -4.24 -6.84
CA PHE A 165 14.08 -5.25 -7.80
C PHE A 165 14.83 -6.42 -7.14
N ASN A 166 15.27 -6.25 -5.89
CA ASN A 166 15.99 -7.24 -5.10
C ASN A 166 15.16 -7.81 -3.94
N GLN A 167 13.87 -7.43 -3.83
CA GLN A 167 12.97 -7.85 -2.76
C GLN A 167 12.74 -9.37 -2.82
N ASN A 168 13.61 -10.11 -2.15
CA ASN A 168 13.35 -11.47 -1.75
C ASN A 168 12.47 -11.40 -0.50
N SER A 169 11.21 -11.83 -0.62
CA SER A 169 10.23 -11.86 0.48
C SER A 169 10.73 -12.59 1.73
N SER A 170 11.70 -13.49 1.57
CA SER A 170 12.37 -14.15 2.68
C SER A 170 13.22 -13.18 3.50
N ILE A 171 13.98 -12.27 2.86
CA ILE A 171 14.88 -11.35 3.57
C ILE A 171 14.06 -10.39 4.43
N SER A 172 13.01 -9.77 3.88
CA SER A 172 12.15 -8.84 4.63
C SER A 172 11.47 -9.50 5.83
N HIS A 173 11.09 -10.78 5.69
CA HIS A 173 10.50 -11.58 6.76
C HIS A 173 11.42 -11.70 7.99
N TYR A 174 12.72 -11.88 7.78
CA TYR A 174 13.71 -12.02 8.87
C TYR A 174 14.27 -10.67 9.35
N LEU A 175 14.37 -9.69 8.46
CA LEU A 175 14.91 -8.37 8.78
C LEU A 175 13.98 -7.58 9.72
N THR A 176 12.66 -7.70 9.54
CA THR A 176 11.69 -6.98 10.37
C THR A 176 11.79 -7.37 11.87
N PRO A 177 11.80 -8.67 12.26
CA PRO A 177 12.09 -9.07 13.62
C PRO A 177 13.45 -8.59 14.13
N PHE A 178 14.51 -8.67 13.32
CA PHE A 178 15.84 -8.22 13.72
C PHE A 178 15.87 -6.74 14.10
N ILE A 179 15.32 -5.85 13.26
CA ILE A 179 15.26 -4.42 13.54
C ILE A 179 14.45 -4.14 14.81
N LYS A 180 13.31 -4.84 14.99
CA LYS A 180 12.50 -4.74 16.20
C LYS A 180 13.30 -5.15 17.44
N ASN A 181 14.06 -6.23 17.36
CA ASN A 181 14.87 -6.74 18.48
C ASN A 181 15.95 -5.73 18.88
N ILE A 182 16.74 -5.22 17.93
CA ILE A 182 17.84 -4.28 18.23
C ILE A 182 17.38 -2.87 18.64
N SER A 183 16.11 -2.54 18.38
CA SER A 183 15.47 -1.31 18.84
C SER A 183 15.01 -1.40 20.31
N GLN A 184 15.06 -2.57 20.92
CA GLN A 184 14.56 -2.83 22.27
C GLN A 184 15.70 -3.23 23.22
N LYS A 185 15.47 -3.07 24.54
CA LYS A 185 16.40 -3.61 25.55
C LYS A 185 16.48 -5.13 25.40
N PRO A 186 17.67 -5.76 25.57
CA PRO A 186 18.90 -5.20 26.13
C PRO A 186 19.85 -4.52 25.14
N PHE A 187 19.51 -4.44 23.87
CA PHE A 187 20.36 -3.80 22.87
C PHE A 187 20.43 -2.28 23.16
N LYS A 188 21.64 -1.71 23.08
CA LYS A 188 21.86 -0.26 23.16
C LYS A 188 21.48 0.33 21.80
N GLY A 189 20.17 0.50 21.60
CA GLY A 189 19.51 0.71 20.31
C GLY A 189 19.84 2.02 19.57
N GLU A 190 21.06 2.15 19.07
CA GLU A 190 21.39 3.13 18.05
C GLU A 190 21.23 2.50 16.67
N LEU A 191 20.05 2.72 16.08
CA LEU A 191 19.85 2.52 14.65
C LEU A 191 20.41 3.73 13.90
N PRO A 192 21.05 3.52 12.73
CA PRO A 192 21.33 4.60 11.79
C PRO A 192 20.09 5.43 11.48
N TYR A 193 20.29 6.73 11.25
CA TYR A 193 19.21 7.69 11.05
C TYR A 193 18.25 7.25 9.93
N ARG A 194 18.76 6.81 8.77
CA ARG A 194 17.88 6.46 7.64
C ARG A 194 17.15 5.15 7.86
N ILE A 195 17.72 4.18 8.56
CA ILE A 195 16.99 2.95 8.96
C ILE A 195 15.87 3.29 9.93
N LYS A 196 16.14 4.11 10.95
CA LYS A 196 15.13 4.54 11.92
C LYS A 196 13.95 5.23 11.21
N LEU A 197 14.28 6.13 10.30
CA LEU A 197 13.33 6.86 9.47
C LEU A 197 12.52 5.93 8.56
N PHE A 198 13.17 4.99 7.88
CA PHE A 198 12.51 3.95 7.09
C PHE A 198 11.49 3.16 7.92
N CYS A 199 11.86 2.72 9.13
CA CYS A 199 10.95 1.97 9.99
C CYS A 199 9.77 2.79 10.50
N ILE A 200 9.99 4.06 10.83
CA ILE A 200 8.92 4.99 11.21
C ILE A 200 7.97 5.19 10.03
N ASN A 201 8.50 5.39 8.82
CA ASN A 201 7.71 5.56 7.61
C ASN A 201 6.84 4.34 7.31
N GLU A 202 7.40 3.13 7.37
CA GLU A 202 6.67 1.87 7.21
C GLU A 202 5.57 1.71 8.28
N SER A 203 5.89 2.00 9.55
CA SER A 203 4.92 1.94 10.65
C SER A 203 3.76 2.92 10.43
N LEU A 204 4.06 4.15 10.03
CA LEU A 204 3.09 5.20 9.75
C LEU A 204 2.19 4.86 8.55
N LEU A 205 2.73 4.30 7.48
CA LEU A 205 1.95 3.84 6.33
C LEU A 205 1.04 2.68 6.72
N ASN A 206 1.55 1.70 7.47
CA ASN A 206 0.73 0.58 7.95
C ASN A 206 -0.38 1.06 8.92
N ALA A 207 -0.08 2.06 9.75
CA ALA A 207 -1.07 2.71 10.62
C ALA A 207 -2.17 3.41 9.80
N LEU A 208 -1.85 4.09 8.70
CA LEU A 208 -2.86 4.66 7.80
C LEU A 208 -3.75 3.59 7.16
N ILE A 209 -3.15 2.48 6.72
CA ILE A 209 -3.87 1.35 6.10
C ILE A 209 -4.84 0.70 7.09
N THR A 210 -4.47 0.63 8.37
CA THR A 210 -5.24 -0.07 9.41
C THR A 210 -6.03 0.86 10.33
N LEU A 211 -5.80 2.17 10.23
CA LEU A 211 -6.22 3.22 11.17
C LEU A 211 -5.81 2.96 12.62
N GLU A 212 -4.72 2.24 12.86
CA GLU A 212 -4.18 2.05 14.22
C GLU A 212 -3.58 3.36 14.77
N PRO A 213 -3.62 3.60 16.08
CA PRO A 213 -2.98 4.77 16.69
C PRO A 213 -1.46 4.76 16.44
N CYS A 214 -0.90 5.86 15.95
CA CYS A 214 0.53 6.00 15.65
C CYS A 214 1.17 7.29 16.19
N GLU A 215 0.61 7.88 17.26
CA GLU A 215 1.04 9.20 17.76
C GLU A 215 2.53 9.27 18.13
N THR A 216 3.07 8.19 18.69
CA THR A 216 4.49 8.11 19.06
C THR A 216 5.41 8.19 17.84
N ASP A 217 5.08 7.44 16.79
CA ASP A 217 5.87 7.38 15.57
C ASP A 217 5.71 8.68 14.77
N PHE A 218 4.51 9.26 14.79
CA PHE A 218 4.22 10.55 14.17
C PHE A 218 5.01 11.69 14.81
N GLU A 219 5.00 11.81 16.15
CA GLU A 219 5.79 12.83 16.84
C GLU A 219 7.30 12.56 16.70
N THR A 220 7.71 11.28 16.63
CA THR A 220 9.11 10.95 16.33
C THR A 220 9.51 11.45 14.93
N LEU A 221 8.71 11.17 13.89
CA LEU A 221 8.97 11.69 12.54
C LEU A 221 9.04 13.22 12.53
N ARG A 222 8.09 13.89 13.19
CA ARG A 222 8.04 15.35 13.29
C ARG A 222 9.29 15.92 13.94
N THR A 223 9.76 15.32 15.04
CA THR A 223 11.00 15.76 15.70
C THR A 223 12.24 15.52 14.85
N LEU A 224 12.29 14.44 14.06
CA LEU A 224 13.39 14.16 13.15
C LEU A 224 13.43 15.17 12.00
N CYS A 225 12.28 15.42 11.35
CA CYS A 225 12.16 16.40 10.26
C CYS A 225 12.51 17.82 10.71
N ASN A 226 12.16 18.20 11.94
CA ASN A 226 12.49 19.53 12.48
C ASN A 226 13.97 19.69 12.86
N LYS A 227 14.68 18.59 13.13
CA LYS A 227 16.10 18.61 13.54
C LYS A 227 17.06 18.55 12.36
N SER A 228 16.66 17.94 11.24
CA SER A 228 17.49 17.90 10.04
C SER A 228 17.46 19.25 9.32
N LYS A 229 18.60 19.96 9.30
CA LYS A 229 18.77 21.16 8.46
C LYS A 229 18.67 20.87 6.96
N SER A 230 18.74 19.59 6.60
CA SER A 230 18.57 19.02 5.26
C SER A 230 17.46 17.98 5.30
N SER A 231 16.23 18.36 5.63
CA SER A 231 15.09 17.43 5.55
C SER A 231 15.03 16.85 4.14
N ASP A 232 15.26 15.55 4.00
CA ASP A 232 15.17 14.89 2.70
C ASP A 232 13.74 15.06 2.18
N LEU A 233 13.61 15.26 0.87
CA LEU A 233 12.33 15.54 0.20
C LEU A 233 11.26 14.48 0.49
N GLU A 234 11.70 13.24 0.71
CA GLU A 234 10.85 12.08 0.99
C GLU A 234 10.23 12.14 2.41
N ASP A 235 10.97 12.62 3.40
CA ASP A 235 10.51 12.74 4.79
C ASP A 235 9.38 13.75 4.92
N ASN A 236 9.56 14.91 4.29
CA ASN A 236 8.54 15.95 4.22
C ASN A 236 7.28 15.47 3.51
N THR A 237 7.43 14.57 2.52
CA THR A 237 6.30 14.00 1.77
C THR A 237 5.46 13.10 2.68
N ILE A 238 6.08 12.23 3.48
CA ILE A 238 5.35 11.33 4.39
C ILE A 238 4.75 12.09 5.57
N LEU A 239 5.47 13.09 6.10
CA LEU A 239 4.94 13.95 7.15
C LEU A 239 3.73 14.78 6.65
N ALA A 240 3.80 15.33 5.44
CA ALA A 240 2.69 16.03 4.81
C ALA A 240 1.48 15.09 4.59
N LEU A 241 1.72 13.84 4.15
CA LEU A 241 0.66 12.83 4.04
C LEU A 241 -0.05 12.61 5.39
N GLN A 242 0.69 12.44 6.48
CA GLN A 242 0.12 12.28 7.81
C GLN A 242 -0.72 13.51 8.23
N TYR A 243 -0.24 14.71 7.94
CA TYR A 243 -0.99 15.93 8.20
C TYR A 243 -2.32 15.99 7.43
N LEU A 244 -2.35 15.59 6.15
CA LEU A 244 -3.59 15.54 5.37
C LEU A 244 -4.62 14.59 6.00
N TYR A 245 -4.23 13.36 6.36
CA TYR A 245 -5.15 12.40 7.00
C TYR A 245 -5.67 12.86 8.36
N ARG A 246 -4.88 13.68 9.08
CA ARG A 246 -5.21 14.25 10.40
C ARG A 246 -5.91 15.60 10.31
N ALA A 247 -6.23 16.07 9.10
CA ALA A 247 -6.82 17.40 8.83
C ALA A 247 -6.01 18.57 9.41
N ARG A 248 -4.67 18.49 9.35
CA ARG A 248 -3.71 19.53 9.72
C ARG A 248 -3.20 20.24 8.45
N PHE A 249 -4.10 20.95 7.77
CA PHE A 249 -3.87 21.43 6.41
C PHE A 249 -2.84 22.57 6.34
N ASP A 250 -2.78 23.44 7.35
CA ASP A 250 -1.82 24.54 7.39
C ASP A 250 -0.38 24.00 7.53
N GLU A 251 -0.19 23.00 8.39
CA GLU A 251 1.10 22.33 8.54
C GLU A 251 1.51 21.55 7.28
N ALA A 252 0.55 20.89 6.62
CA ALA A 252 0.80 20.25 5.33
C ALA A 252 1.23 21.28 4.27
N LYS A 253 0.54 22.43 4.19
CA LYS A 253 0.87 23.51 3.25
C LYS A 253 2.27 24.07 3.49
N ALA A 254 2.64 24.30 4.75
CA ALA A 254 3.96 24.80 5.11
C ALA A 254 5.09 23.85 4.67
N LEU A 255 4.90 22.53 4.83
CA LEU A 255 5.90 21.55 4.38
C LEU A 255 6.02 21.44 2.86
N LEU A 256 4.92 21.62 2.14
CA LEU A 256 4.90 21.49 0.68
C LEU A 256 5.37 22.76 -0.06
N SER A 257 5.76 23.82 0.65
CA SER A 257 5.99 25.16 0.07
C SER A 257 7.19 25.28 -0.88
N ASN A 258 8.18 24.37 -0.82
CA ASN A 258 9.52 24.65 -1.36
C ASN A 258 9.96 23.78 -2.55
N THR A 259 9.19 22.76 -2.94
CA THR A 259 9.71 21.67 -3.78
C THR A 259 8.63 21.08 -4.70
N ASN A 260 8.98 20.80 -5.97
CA ASN A 260 8.06 20.39 -7.05
C ASN A 260 8.31 18.95 -7.53
N ASN A 261 8.71 18.04 -6.64
CA ASN A 261 8.86 16.64 -7.05
C ASN A 261 7.48 15.99 -7.31
N HIS A 262 7.47 14.85 -8.01
CA HIS A 262 6.24 14.16 -8.40
C HIS A 262 5.28 13.92 -7.21
N SER A 263 5.79 13.36 -6.11
CA SER A 263 4.96 13.03 -4.93
C SER A 263 4.37 14.27 -4.24
N GLN A 264 5.12 15.37 -4.16
CA GLN A 264 4.64 16.60 -3.53
C GLN A 264 3.63 17.33 -4.39
N LEU A 265 3.79 17.31 -5.73
CA LEU A 265 2.75 17.82 -6.64
C LEU A 265 1.43 17.07 -6.45
N LEU A 266 1.48 15.76 -6.23
CA LEU A 266 0.28 14.98 -5.92
C LEU A 266 -0.35 15.35 -4.57
N LEU A 267 0.46 15.58 -3.55
CA LEU A 267 -0.02 16.05 -2.24
C LEU A 267 -0.57 17.48 -2.29
N HIS A 268 0.01 18.37 -3.10
CA HIS A 268 -0.53 19.70 -3.39
C HIS A 268 -1.90 19.60 -4.06
N GLY A 269 -2.03 18.74 -5.07
CA GLY A 269 -3.31 18.48 -5.73
C GLY A 269 -4.38 17.98 -4.75
N TRP A 270 -3.99 17.05 -3.87
CA TRP A 270 -4.88 16.54 -2.83
C TRP A 270 -5.27 17.63 -1.82
N LEU A 271 -4.31 18.39 -1.29
CA LEU A 271 -4.57 19.50 -0.38
C LEU A 271 -5.52 20.55 -1.00
N ALA A 272 -5.27 20.92 -2.25
CA ALA A 272 -6.11 21.86 -2.99
C ALA A 272 -7.54 21.33 -3.15
N TYR A 273 -7.71 20.04 -3.44
CA TYR A 273 -9.03 19.41 -3.47
C TYR A 273 -9.75 19.51 -2.12
N LEU A 274 -9.13 19.08 -1.02
CA LEU A 274 -9.76 19.07 0.31
C LEU A 274 -10.15 20.48 0.77
N THR A 275 -9.37 21.49 0.41
CA THR A 275 -9.58 22.90 0.81
C THR A 275 -10.50 23.68 -0.14
N GLY A 276 -11.04 23.04 -1.17
CA GLY A 276 -12.02 23.62 -2.09
C GLY A 276 -11.46 24.34 -3.32
N ASN A 277 -10.14 24.25 -3.56
CA ASN A 277 -9.46 24.90 -4.68
C ASN A 277 -9.33 23.95 -5.87
N GLY A 278 -10.46 23.56 -6.45
CA GLY A 278 -10.53 22.51 -7.48
C GLY A 278 -9.72 22.78 -8.75
N ASP A 279 -9.59 24.04 -9.19
CA ASP A 279 -8.75 24.40 -10.36
C ASP A 279 -7.27 24.18 -10.12
N GLN A 280 -6.77 24.63 -8.97
CA GLN A 280 -5.40 24.39 -8.56
C GLN A 280 -5.13 22.89 -8.37
N ALA A 281 -6.11 22.14 -7.85
CA ALA A 281 -5.98 20.70 -7.69
C ALA A 281 -5.67 20.00 -9.02
N ILE A 282 -6.44 20.31 -10.07
CA ILE A 282 -6.23 19.73 -11.41
C ILE A 282 -4.87 20.15 -11.98
N GLU A 283 -4.49 21.42 -11.84
CA GLU A 283 -3.20 21.91 -12.33
C GLU A 283 -2.04 21.11 -11.72
N TYR A 284 -2.02 20.94 -10.40
CA TYR A 284 -1.00 20.15 -9.71
C TYR A 284 -0.99 18.69 -10.15
N PHE A 285 -2.16 18.06 -10.28
CA PHE A 285 -2.24 16.68 -10.76
C PHE A 285 -1.74 16.54 -12.21
N GLN A 286 -2.08 17.48 -13.09
CA GLN A 286 -1.61 17.48 -14.47
C GLN A 286 -0.10 17.70 -14.57
N MET A 287 0.48 18.55 -13.72
CA MET A 287 1.93 18.71 -13.60
C MET A 287 2.58 17.40 -13.15
N ALA A 288 2.02 16.73 -12.15
CA ALA A 288 2.53 15.45 -11.66
C ALA A 288 2.46 14.35 -12.73
N PHE A 289 1.36 14.23 -13.49
CA PHE A 289 1.24 13.19 -14.52
C PHE A 289 2.12 13.42 -15.75
N LYS A 290 2.65 14.63 -15.95
CA LYS A 290 3.61 14.95 -17.01
C LYS A 290 5.05 14.60 -16.62
N SER A 291 5.37 14.49 -15.32
CA SER A 291 6.72 14.15 -14.89
C SER A 291 7.00 12.66 -15.13
N THR A 292 8.15 12.34 -15.74
CA THR A 292 8.57 10.99 -16.14
C THR A 292 8.94 10.06 -14.98
N ASP A 293 8.90 10.56 -13.73
CA ASP A 293 9.36 9.87 -12.53
C ASP A 293 8.26 8.97 -11.96
N SER A 294 7.98 7.86 -12.65
CA SER A 294 6.83 6.98 -12.40
C SER A 294 7.14 5.79 -11.48
N GLN A 295 7.89 5.99 -10.40
CA GLN A 295 7.91 5.00 -9.33
C GLN A 295 6.61 5.11 -8.54
N ALA A 296 5.72 4.12 -8.70
CA ALA A 296 4.40 4.09 -8.09
C ALA A 296 4.48 3.84 -6.57
N ASN A 297 4.74 4.89 -5.80
CA ASN A 297 4.55 4.88 -4.35
C ASN A 297 3.05 4.88 -4.00
N GLU A 298 2.67 4.39 -2.82
CA GLU A 298 1.30 4.41 -2.28
C GLU A 298 0.69 5.82 -2.27
N ILE A 299 1.51 6.85 -2.06
CA ILE A 299 1.11 8.26 -2.16
C ILE A 299 0.57 8.60 -3.54
N VAL A 300 1.21 8.07 -4.60
CA VAL A 300 0.78 8.27 -5.98
C VAL A 300 -0.59 7.62 -6.20
N ARG A 301 -0.75 6.39 -5.72
CA ARG A 301 -1.98 5.61 -5.84
C ARG A 301 -3.16 6.32 -5.19
N VAL A 302 -3.02 6.75 -3.94
CA VAL A 302 -4.12 7.40 -3.21
C VAL A 302 -4.49 8.76 -3.82
N SER A 303 -3.51 9.55 -4.24
CA SER A 303 -3.73 10.89 -4.79
C SER A 303 -4.51 10.89 -6.11
N ILE A 304 -4.36 9.85 -6.94
CA ILE A 304 -5.12 9.66 -8.18
C ILE A 304 -6.64 9.70 -7.93
N PHE A 305 -7.10 9.12 -6.81
CA PHE A 305 -8.52 9.08 -6.50
C PHE A 305 -9.11 10.48 -6.23
N PHE A 306 -8.32 11.40 -5.67
CA PHE A 306 -8.76 12.77 -5.45
C PHE A 306 -8.83 13.58 -6.76
N CYS A 307 -7.90 13.33 -7.68
CA CYS A 307 -7.99 13.88 -9.04
C CYS A 307 -9.27 13.41 -9.75
N LEU A 308 -9.56 12.11 -9.70
CA LEU A 308 -10.77 11.53 -10.29
C LEU A 308 -12.04 12.05 -9.60
N ALA A 309 -12.03 12.23 -8.28
CA ALA A 309 -13.15 12.80 -7.54
C ALA A 309 -13.43 14.26 -7.93
N GLU A 310 -12.39 15.07 -8.15
CA GLU A 310 -12.54 16.45 -8.62
C GLU A 310 -13.09 16.51 -10.06
N LEU A 311 -12.58 15.67 -10.95
CA LEU A 311 -13.10 15.57 -12.32
C LEU A 311 -14.56 15.12 -12.35
N LEU A 312 -14.92 14.17 -11.48
CA LEU A 312 -16.31 13.71 -11.32
C LEU A 312 -17.22 14.84 -10.82
N ARG A 313 -16.73 15.69 -9.91
CA ARG A 313 -17.48 16.84 -9.34
C ARG A 313 -17.79 17.91 -10.38
N ARG A 314 -16.90 18.13 -11.36
CA ARG A 314 -17.07 19.11 -12.43
C ARG A 314 -18.17 18.75 -13.44
N ASP A 315 -18.54 17.47 -13.52
CA ASP A 315 -19.66 16.93 -14.30
C ASP A 315 -19.80 17.54 -15.72
N ASN A 316 -18.68 17.57 -16.47
CA ASN A 316 -18.66 18.04 -17.86
C ASN A 316 -17.87 17.08 -18.77
N ASN A 317 -18.14 17.13 -20.08
CA ASN A 317 -17.58 16.18 -21.05
C ASN A 317 -16.04 16.17 -21.07
N TYR A 318 -15.41 17.34 -20.93
CA TYR A 318 -13.96 17.47 -20.88
C TYR A 318 -13.36 16.76 -19.66
N SER A 319 -14.03 16.85 -18.50
CA SER A 319 -13.58 16.20 -17.26
C SER A 319 -13.71 14.68 -17.32
N PHE A 320 -14.75 14.16 -18.00
CA PHE A 320 -14.89 12.71 -18.23
C PHE A 320 -13.83 12.17 -19.19
N GLU A 321 -13.49 12.89 -20.26
CA GLU A 321 -12.39 12.51 -21.15
C GLU A 321 -11.04 12.48 -20.41
N GLN A 322 -10.78 13.49 -19.56
CA GLN A 322 -9.60 13.49 -18.69
C GLN A 322 -9.59 12.31 -17.71
N SER A 323 -10.74 11.98 -17.11
CA SER A 323 -10.87 10.85 -16.18
C SER A 323 -10.53 9.53 -16.87
N ASP A 324 -11.04 9.31 -18.09
CA ASP A 324 -10.71 8.12 -18.89
C ASP A 324 -9.21 8.03 -19.18
N ASN A 325 -8.56 9.14 -19.52
CA ASN A 325 -7.12 9.18 -19.75
C ASN A 325 -6.33 8.82 -18.48
N ILE A 326 -6.71 9.37 -17.32
CA ILE A 326 -6.07 9.07 -16.03
C ILE A 326 -6.27 7.59 -15.67
N ILE A 327 -7.45 7.03 -15.87
CA ILE A 327 -7.71 5.61 -15.60
C ILE A 327 -6.89 4.70 -16.51
N ILE A 328 -6.71 5.08 -17.79
CA ILE A 328 -5.84 4.36 -18.72
C ILE A 328 -4.38 4.42 -18.26
N LEU A 329 -3.90 5.58 -17.81
CA LEU A 329 -2.55 5.73 -17.27
C LEU A 329 -2.37 4.89 -16.00
N ALA A 330 -3.32 4.96 -15.07
CA ALA A 330 -3.30 4.23 -13.82
C ALA A 330 -3.28 2.71 -14.05
N ARG A 331 -3.98 2.19 -15.06
CA ARG A 331 -3.94 0.75 -15.41
C ARG A 331 -2.64 0.27 -16.04
N LYS A 332 -1.83 1.17 -16.62
CA LYS A 332 -0.51 0.79 -17.15
C LYS A 332 0.51 0.55 -16.04
N ILE A 333 0.25 1.11 -14.85
CA ILE A 333 1.06 0.87 -13.67
C ILE A 333 0.70 -0.52 -13.12
N ASN A 334 1.71 -1.34 -12.84
CA ASN A 334 1.49 -2.64 -12.17
C ASN A 334 0.98 -2.37 -10.75
N ASN A 335 -0.31 -2.60 -10.54
CA ASN A 335 -0.99 -2.21 -9.31
C ASN A 335 -1.57 -3.42 -8.58
N PRO A 336 -1.62 -3.37 -7.24
CA PRO A 336 -2.29 -4.38 -6.44
C PRO A 336 -3.80 -4.40 -6.74
N ASP A 337 -4.43 -5.55 -6.50
CA ASP A 337 -5.84 -5.79 -6.86
C ASP A 337 -6.82 -4.77 -6.26
N TRP A 338 -6.54 -4.28 -5.05
CA TRP A 338 -7.37 -3.29 -4.38
C TRP A 338 -7.42 -1.95 -5.10
N PHE A 339 -6.31 -1.51 -5.70
CA PHE A 339 -6.24 -0.26 -6.43
C PHE A 339 -7.09 -0.34 -7.70
N SER A 340 -6.95 -1.45 -8.44
CA SER A 340 -7.76 -1.74 -9.62
C SER A 340 -9.26 -1.77 -9.31
N LYS A 341 -9.65 -2.26 -8.13
CA LYS A 341 -11.06 -2.28 -7.69
C LYS A 341 -11.61 -0.90 -7.33
N ILE A 342 -10.80 -0.03 -6.73
CA ILE A 342 -11.21 1.36 -6.49
C ILE A 342 -11.34 2.10 -7.84
N LEU A 343 -10.44 1.87 -8.80
CA LEU A 343 -10.59 2.43 -10.15
C LEU A 343 -11.88 1.98 -10.85
N GLU A 344 -12.24 0.70 -10.73
CA GLU A 344 -13.51 0.18 -11.24
C GLU A 344 -14.72 0.92 -10.65
N LEU A 345 -14.68 1.26 -9.36
CA LEU A 345 -15.71 2.07 -8.72
C LEU A 345 -15.82 3.48 -9.33
N PHE A 346 -14.70 4.15 -9.61
CA PHE A 346 -14.72 5.45 -10.30
C PHE A 346 -15.27 5.33 -11.73
N GLU A 347 -14.94 4.26 -12.46
CA GLU A 347 -15.53 4.01 -13.79
C GLU A 347 -17.05 3.84 -13.72
N ILE A 348 -17.54 3.10 -12.72
CA ILE A 348 -18.97 2.93 -12.50
C ILE A 348 -19.62 4.28 -12.17
N ALA A 349 -19.01 5.08 -11.30
CA ALA A 349 -19.51 6.42 -10.96
C ALA A 349 -19.59 7.33 -12.19
N ILE A 350 -18.53 7.36 -13.02
CA ILE A 350 -18.52 8.09 -14.29
C ILE A 350 -19.63 7.61 -15.21
N ARG A 351 -19.83 6.30 -15.37
CA ARG A 351 -20.91 5.75 -16.20
C ARG A 351 -22.29 6.12 -15.71
N CYS A 352 -22.54 6.06 -14.40
CA CYS A 352 -23.81 6.49 -13.81
C CYS A 352 -24.11 7.98 -14.10
N ARG A 353 -23.08 8.81 -14.25
CA ARG A 353 -23.24 10.21 -14.66
C ARG A 353 -23.51 10.37 -16.15
N LEU A 354 -22.83 9.57 -16.99
CA LEU A 354 -23.00 9.63 -18.45
C LEU A 354 -24.35 9.08 -18.92
N ASP A 355 -24.80 8.01 -18.29
CA ASP A 355 -25.98 7.23 -18.64
C ASP A 355 -26.91 7.07 -17.41
N PRO A 356 -27.99 7.85 -17.32
CA PRO A 356 -28.96 7.77 -16.23
C PRO A 356 -29.69 6.42 -16.13
N ASP A 357 -29.78 5.66 -17.22
CA ASP A 357 -30.43 4.35 -17.26
C ASP A 357 -29.47 3.22 -16.87
N TYR A 358 -28.18 3.52 -16.75
CA TYR A 358 -27.18 2.58 -16.27
C TYR A 358 -27.43 2.24 -14.81
N LYS A 359 -27.97 1.04 -14.59
CA LYS A 359 -28.14 0.43 -13.27
C LYS A 359 -27.03 -0.59 -13.06
N PRO A 360 -25.88 -0.20 -12.48
CA PRO A 360 -24.80 -1.15 -12.24
C PRO A 360 -25.28 -2.25 -11.29
N SER A 361 -25.17 -3.50 -11.71
CA SER A 361 -25.23 -4.62 -10.77
C SER A 361 -23.91 -4.66 -10.00
N PHE A 362 -23.90 -4.14 -8.78
CA PHE A 362 -22.78 -4.31 -7.85
C PHE A 362 -22.78 -5.75 -7.30
N TYR A 363 -22.73 -6.75 -8.18
CA TYR A 363 -22.82 -8.17 -7.83
C TYR A 363 -21.53 -8.72 -7.21
N SER A 364 -20.48 -7.91 -7.14
CA SER A 364 -19.33 -8.19 -6.28
C SER A 364 -19.06 -6.96 -5.43
N PRO A 365 -19.68 -6.82 -4.24
CA PRO A 365 -19.24 -5.85 -3.25
C PRO A 365 -17.86 -6.29 -2.77
N ILE A 366 -16.83 -6.01 -3.57
CA ILE A 366 -15.41 -6.31 -3.35
C ILE A 366 -15.28 -7.51 -2.39
N ARG A 367 -15.78 -8.68 -2.82
CA ARG A 367 -15.86 -9.85 -1.95
C ARG A 367 -14.44 -10.35 -1.76
N SER A 368 -14.02 -10.38 -0.50
CA SER A 368 -12.79 -10.98 0.05
C SER A 368 -11.56 -10.76 -0.82
N PHE A 369 -10.76 -9.76 -0.45
CA PHE A 369 -9.36 -9.73 -0.87
C PHE A 369 -8.64 -10.93 -0.24
N ASP A 370 -8.11 -11.80 -1.08
CA ASP A 370 -6.96 -12.61 -0.72
C ASP A 370 -5.73 -11.70 -0.81
N TYR A 371 -5.54 -10.92 0.24
CA TYR A 371 -4.41 -10.01 0.33
C TYR A 371 -3.15 -10.82 0.65
N TYR A 372 -2.25 -10.95 -0.31
CA TYR A 372 -0.89 -11.39 -0.02
C TYR A 372 -0.15 -10.25 0.72
N ASN A 373 0.37 -10.57 1.91
CA ASN A 373 1.37 -9.83 2.70
C ASN A 373 0.95 -8.87 3.83
N PHE A 374 -0.33 -8.69 4.18
CA PHE A 374 -0.65 -8.08 5.48
C PHE A 374 -0.87 -9.15 6.55
N LYS A 375 -0.16 -9.01 7.69
CA LYS A 375 -0.29 -9.93 8.85
C LYS A 375 -1.68 -9.90 9.50
N ASN A 376 -2.51 -8.90 9.18
CA ASN A 376 -3.87 -8.77 9.68
C ASN A 376 -4.88 -9.26 8.64
N LYS A 377 -5.82 -10.10 9.09
CA LYS A 377 -6.96 -10.61 8.29
C LYS A 377 -7.99 -9.52 7.92
N ASP A 378 -7.79 -8.29 8.39
CA ASP A 378 -8.71 -7.17 8.19
C ASP A 378 -8.43 -6.45 6.87
N ARG A 379 -9.51 -6.04 6.17
CA ARG A 379 -9.41 -5.28 4.92
C ARG A 379 -8.81 -3.89 5.19
N PRO A 380 -7.94 -3.34 4.31
CA PRO A 380 -7.48 -1.96 4.41
C PRO A 380 -8.62 -0.96 4.61
N ALA A 381 -8.41 0.06 5.44
CA ALA A 381 -9.42 1.05 5.75
C ALA A 381 -9.89 1.81 4.51
N LEU A 382 -8.97 2.23 3.65
CA LEU A 382 -9.29 2.94 2.40
C LEU A 382 -10.22 2.10 1.49
N VAL A 383 -9.96 0.81 1.40
CA VAL A 383 -10.81 -0.14 0.67
C VAL A 383 -12.21 -0.22 1.27
N GLN A 384 -12.33 -0.22 2.60
CA GLN A 384 -13.63 -0.23 3.28
C GLN A 384 -14.39 1.09 3.04
N LEU A 385 -13.70 2.23 3.05
CA LEU A 385 -14.28 3.54 2.70
C LEU A 385 -14.86 3.53 1.29
N PHE A 386 -14.08 3.12 0.28
CA PHE A 386 -14.57 3.06 -1.10
C PHE A 386 -15.66 2.00 -1.30
N SER A 387 -15.60 0.88 -0.57
CA SER A 387 -16.69 -0.10 -0.56
C SER A 387 -18.00 0.51 -0.10
N ALA A 388 -17.97 1.33 0.96
CA ALA A 388 -19.14 2.01 1.48
C ALA A 388 -19.65 3.11 0.53
N LEU A 389 -18.75 3.86 -0.13
CA LEU A 389 -19.10 4.80 -1.19
C LEU A 389 -19.81 4.10 -2.36
N GLY A 390 -19.29 2.97 -2.82
CA GLY A 390 -19.92 2.17 -3.87
C GLY A 390 -21.27 1.59 -3.47
N ALA A 391 -21.41 1.11 -2.24
CA ALA A 391 -22.70 0.67 -1.70
C ALA A 391 -23.73 1.81 -1.72
N LYS A 392 -23.32 3.03 -1.38
CA LYS A 392 -24.21 4.19 -1.44
C LYS A 392 -24.60 4.57 -2.86
N LEU A 393 -23.64 4.62 -3.78
CA LEU A 393 -23.87 4.92 -5.20
C LEU A 393 -24.85 3.91 -5.84
N SER A 394 -24.71 2.63 -5.49
CA SER A 394 -25.53 1.53 -5.99
C SER A 394 -26.91 1.41 -5.35
N LYS A 395 -27.20 2.21 -4.31
CA LYS A 395 -28.37 2.04 -3.45
C LYS A 395 -28.50 0.60 -2.93
N ASN A 396 -27.38 -0.02 -2.54
CA ASN A 396 -27.37 -1.37 -2.00
C ASN A 396 -27.82 -1.36 -0.54
N ASP A 397 -29.07 -1.75 -0.31
CA ASP A 397 -29.68 -1.79 1.02
C ASP A 397 -29.13 -2.89 1.94
N ASN A 398 -28.42 -3.88 1.38
CA ASN A 398 -27.85 -5.02 2.14
C ASN A 398 -26.41 -4.80 2.62
N PHE A 399 -25.86 -3.60 2.43
CA PHE A 399 -24.49 -3.31 2.89
C PHE A 399 -24.44 -3.15 4.41
N ASP A 400 -23.53 -3.88 5.06
CA ASP A 400 -23.36 -3.85 6.51
C ASP A 400 -22.58 -2.60 6.96
N TYR A 401 -23.31 -1.54 7.27
CA TYR A 401 -22.74 -0.28 7.79
C TYR A 401 -22.24 -0.37 9.24
N SER A 402 -22.49 -1.46 9.98
CA SER A 402 -21.99 -1.60 11.36
C SER A 402 -20.46 -1.65 11.41
N LYS A 403 -19.83 -2.31 10.43
CA LYS A 403 -18.37 -2.36 10.29
C LYS A 403 -17.77 -0.98 9.99
N ILE A 404 -18.50 -0.16 9.22
CA ILE A 404 -18.12 1.22 8.92
C ILE A 404 -18.19 2.09 10.18
N TYR A 405 -19.17 1.87 11.04
CA TYR A 405 -19.26 2.55 12.34
C TYR A 405 -18.07 2.21 13.25
N ASN A 406 -17.66 0.95 13.32
CA ASN A 406 -16.46 0.54 14.06
C ASN A 406 -15.19 1.19 13.49
N LEU A 407 -15.08 1.26 12.16
CA LEU A 407 -13.97 1.93 11.48
C LEU A 407 -13.95 3.44 11.76
N PHE A 408 -15.12 4.07 11.83
CA PHE A 408 -15.27 5.48 12.23
C PHE A 408 -14.77 5.72 13.66
N LYS A 409 -15.16 4.87 14.61
CA LYS A 409 -14.66 4.94 15.99
C LYS A 409 -13.15 4.82 16.07
N LYS A 410 -12.59 3.88 15.30
CA LYS A 410 -11.15 3.68 15.19
C LYS A 410 -10.46 4.94 14.65
N ALA A 411 -10.96 5.49 13.54
CA ALA A 411 -10.44 6.71 12.92
C ALA A 411 -10.40 7.90 13.90
N ILE A 412 -11.48 8.13 14.65
CA ILE A 412 -11.54 9.19 15.67
C ILE A 412 -10.51 8.93 16.77
N SER A 413 -10.48 7.72 17.31
CA SER A 413 -9.58 7.39 18.43
C SER A 413 -8.10 7.51 18.06
N SER A 414 -7.77 7.33 16.78
CA SER A 414 -6.42 7.42 16.23
C SER A 414 -6.08 8.82 15.68
N GLY A 415 -7.02 9.76 15.68
CA GLY A 415 -6.79 11.15 15.24
C GLY A 415 -6.86 11.39 13.72
N TYR A 416 -7.35 10.43 12.94
CA TYR A 416 -7.48 10.54 11.48
C TYR A 416 -8.77 11.28 11.09
N LEU A 417 -8.81 12.59 11.37
CA LEU A 417 -10.03 13.41 11.29
C LEU A 417 -10.62 13.51 9.89
N TRP A 418 -9.82 13.57 8.82
CA TRP A 418 -10.34 13.56 7.45
C TRP A 418 -11.10 12.26 7.19
N PHE A 419 -10.47 11.12 7.51
CA PHE A 419 -11.05 9.79 7.31
C PHE A 419 -12.33 9.63 8.13
N ALA A 420 -12.30 10.05 9.39
CA ALA A 420 -13.47 10.02 10.27
C ALA A 420 -14.63 10.88 9.71
N GLY A 421 -14.34 12.05 9.15
CA GLY A 421 -15.33 12.92 8.51
C GLY A 421 -16.01 12.27 7.30
N GLU A 422 -15.24 11.61 6.42
CA GLU A 422 -15.78 10.86 5.28
C GLU A 422 -16.73 9.73 5.74
N LEU A 423 -16.27 8.92 6.69
CA LEU A 423 -17.09 7.83 7.24
C LEU A 423 -18.35 8.36 7.93
N ALA A 424 -18.25 9.46 8.67
CA ALA A 424 -19.37 10.09 9.33
C ALA A 424 -20.45 10.52 8.33
N LYS A 425 -20.02 11.11 7.20
CA LYS A 425 -20.92 11.57 6.15
C LYS A 425 -21.64 10.40 5.48
N ILE A 426 -20.93 9.30 5.22
CA ILE A 426 -21.52 8.06 4.70
C ILE A 426 -22.55 7.48 5.68
N LEU A 427 -22.19 7.39 6.96
CA LEU A 427 -23.05 6.82 8.01
C LEU A 427 -24.34 7.62 8.21
N LEU A 428 -24.28 8.95 8.21
CA LEU A 428 -25.46 9.82 8.30
C LEU A 428 -26.43 9.65 7.13
N HIS A 429 -25.93 9.26 5.96
CA HIS A 429 -26.74 8.99 4.78
C HIS A 429 -27.00 7.49 4.55
N SER A 430 -26.68 6.64 5.52
CA SER A 430 -26.93 5.20 5.44
C SER A 430 -28.31 4.83 5.98
N ASN A 431 -28.74 3.58 5.76
CA ASN A 431 -29.99 3.05 6.32
C ASN A 431 -29.81 2.55 7.78
N LEU A 432 -28.66 2.81 8.41
CA LEU A 432 -28.36 2.36 9.76
C LEU A 432 -29.22 3.10 10.79
N LYS A 433 -29.81 2.36 11.73
CA LYS A 433 -30.56 2.93 12.85
C LYS A 433 -29.61 3.52 13.88
N LEU A 434 -29.34 4.81 13.76
CA LEU A 434 -28.48 5.57 14.67
C LEU A 434 -29.29 6.20 15.82
N THR A 435 -28.78 6.09 17.04
CA THR A 435 -29.28 6.82 18.22
C THR A 435 -29.00 8.32 18.12
N THR A 436 -29.68 9.13 18.94
CA THR A 436 -29.48 10.59 18.99
C THR A 436 -28.03 10.96 19.32
N ASN A 437 -27.41 10.22 20.23
CA ASN A 437 -26.02 10.46 20.63
C ASN A 437 -25.04 10.15 19.48
N GLU A 438 -25.25 9.05 18.76
CA GLU A 438 -24.40 8.67 17.63
C GLU A 438 -24.54 9.67 16.48
N LYS A 439 -25.75 10.12 16.17
CA LYS A 439 -25.96 11.18 15.17
C LYS A 439 -25.22 12.47 15.54
N LYS A 440 -25.33 12.89 16.80
CA LYS A 440 -24.63 14.08 17.31
C LYS A 440 -23.11 13.96 17.17
N GLU A 441 -22.55 12.80 17.51
CA GLU A 441 -21.11 12.53 17.37
C GLU A 441 -20.64 12.60 15.91
N LEU A 442 -21.38 11.97 14.98
CA LEU A 442 -21.09 12.02 13.55
C LEU A 442 -21.13 13.46 13.01
N THR A 443 -22.19 14.21 13.33
CA THR A 443 -22.32 15.62 12.92
C THR A 443 -21.20 16.48 13.50
N ASN A 444 -20.87 16.32 14.78
CA ASN A 444 -19.77 17.05 15.42
C ASN A 444 -18.42 16.75 14.75
N THR A 445 -18.20 15.52 14.30
CA THR A 445 -16.96 15.13 13.61
C THR A 445 -16.83 15.83 12.27
N ILE A 446 -17.93 15.90 11.50
CA ILE A 446 -17.99 16.64 10.23
C ILE A 446 -17.74 18.12 10.46
N SER A 447 -18.42 18.73 11.45
CA SER A 447 -18.22 20.14 11.80
C SER A 447 -16.79 20.42 12.23
N ASN A 448 -16.18 19.56 13.06
CA ASN A 448 -14.79 19.70 13.50
C ASN A 448 -13.81 19.64 12.31
N ALA A 449 -14.00 18.69 11.39
CA ALA A 449 -13.20 18.62 10.17
C ALA A 449 -13.36 19.90 9.31
N GLY A 450 -14.59 20.43 9.23
CA GLY A 450 -14.88 21.70 8.55
C GLY A 450 -14.19 22.90 9.18
N HIS A 451 -14.22 23.03 10.52
CA HIS A 451 -13.48 24.07 11.25
C HIS A 451 -11.96 23.99 11.05
N LYS A 452 -11.44 22.80 10.77
CA LYS A 452 -10.04 22.57 10.41
C LYS A 452 -9.71 22.88 8.95
N GLY A 453 -10.68 23.28 8.14
CA GLY A 453 -10.49 23.71 6.75
C GLY A 453 -10.94 22.70 5.69
N LEU A 454 -11.54 21.57 6.08
CA LEU A 454 -12.07 20.60 5.12
C LEU A 454 -13.34 21.15 4.48
N LYS A 455 -13.31 21.39 3.17
CA LYS A 455 -14.46 21.92 2.42
C LYS A 455 -15.13 20.90 1.52
N ILE A 456 -14.36 19.94 1.00
CA ILE A 456 -14.86 18.93 0.04
C ILE A 456 -14.69 17.54 0.63
N PHE A 457 -15.75 16.73 0.55
CA PHE A 457 -15.72 15.31 0.88
C PHE A 457 -15.75 14.46 -0.40
N LEU A 458 -15.06 13.32 -0.41
CA LEU A 458 -15.19 12.30 -1.46
C LEU A 458 -16.65 11.88 -1.60
N PHE A 459 -17.37 11.74 -0.49
CA PHE A 459 -18.80 11.45 -0.50
C PHE A 459 -19.60 12.37 -1.44
N ASP A 460 -19.27 13.67 -1.49
CA ASP A 460 -20.01 14.62 -2.32
C ASP A 460 -19.80 14.36 -3.81
N ALA A 461 -18.57 14.02 -4.22
CA ALA A 461 -18.27 13.70 -5.62
C ALA A 461 -19.10 12.50 -6.11
N PHE A 462 -19.30 11.49 -5.26
CA PHE A 462 -20.09 10.30 -5.58
C PHE A 462 -21.60 10.52 -5.48
N ASN A 463 -22.06 11.47 -4.66
CA ASN A 463 -23.48 11.65 -4.34
C ASN A 463 -24.14 12.89 -4.97
N MET A 464 -23.49 13.62 -5.89
CA MET A 464 -24.19 14.76 -6.52
C MET A 464 -25.35 14.29 -7.41
N GLN A 465 -26.47 15.00 -7.30
CA GLN A 465 -27.60 14.89 -8.22
C GLN A 465 -27.15 15.27 -9.63
N VAL A 466 -27.80 14.67 -10.65
CA VAL A 466 -27.56 14.97 -12.07
C VAL A 466 -27.58 16.48 -12.26
N ASN A 467 -26.49 17.05 -12.78
CA ASN A 467 -26.44 18.48 -13.01
C ASN A 467 -27.55 18.84 -14.01
N TRP A 468 -28.53 19.63 -13.57
CA TRP A 468 -29.63 20.10 -14.43
C TRP A 468 -29.10 20.79 -15.68
N GLN A 469 -27.90 21.39 -15.60
CA GLN A 469 -27.21 22.04 -16.70
C GLN A 469 -26.84 21.03 -17.80
N ARG A 470 -26.55 19.78 -17.43
CA ARG A 470 -26.30 18.68 -18.37
C ARG A 470 -27.59 18.11 -18.96
N VAL A 471 -28.66 18.05 -18.17
CA VAL A 471 -30.00 17.73 -18.68
C VAL A 471 -30.40 18.82 -19.68
N MET A 472 -30.11 20.08 -19.36
CA MET A 472 -30.38 21.24 -20.21
C MET A 472 -29.52 21.24 -21.46
N ASP A 473 -28.21 20.97 -21.39
CA ASP A 473 -27.34 20.84 -22.55
C ASP A 473 -27.79 19.71 -23.46
N LYS A 474 -28.15 18.54 -22.90
CA LYS A 474 -28.77 17.44 -23.67
C LYS A 474 -30.12 17.86 -24.27
N LEU A 475 -30.94 18.62 -23.56
CA LEU A 475 -32.22 19.15 -24.07
C LEU A 475 -32.00 20.21 -25.17
N LEU A 476 -30.96 21.02 -25.08
CA LEU A 476 -30.59 22.04 -26.08
C LEU A 476 -29.99 21.40 -27.34
N GLU A 477 -29.32 20.25 -27.21
CA GLU A 477 -28.92 19.41 -28.35
C GLU A 477 -30.14 18.79 -29.07
N ILE A 478 -31.27 18.61 -28.37
CA ILE A 478 -32.55 18.17 -28.95
C ILE A 478 -33.27 19.38 -29.55
N LYS A 479 -33.05 19.66 -30.84
CA LYS A 479 -33.84 20.68 -31.55
C LYS A 479 -35.33 20.29 -31.56
N PRO A 480 -36.26 21.18 -31.17
CA PRO A 480 -37.68 20.89 -31.23
C PRO A 480 -38.10 20.68 -32.69
N TYR A 481 -38.77 19.56 -32.95
CA TYR A 481 -39.42 19.26 -34.22
C TYR A 481 -40.49 20.33 -34.49
N LYS A 482 -40.25 21.20 -35.48
CA LYS A 482 -41.28 22.09 -36.02
C LYS A 482 -42.05 21.32 -37.09
N PRO A 483 -43.36 21.08 -36.93
CA PRO A 483 -44.16 20.53 -38.02
C PRO A 483 -44.22 21.56 -39.16
N PRO A 484 -44.06 21.15 -40.42
CA PRO A 484 -44.08 22.09 -41.55
C PRO A 484 -45.49 22.66 -41.72
N SER A 485 -45.64 23.96 -41.48
CA SER A 485 -46.80 24.75 -41.88
C SER A 485 -46.93 24.73 -43.40
N GLN A 486 -48.10 24.32 -43.86
CA GLN A 486 -48.45 24.14 -45.27
C GLN A 486 -48.25 25.43 -46.08
N SER A 487 -47.29 25.43 -47.00
CA SER A 487 -47.32 26.28 -48.21
C SER A 487 -46.52 25.62 -49.34
N LYS A 488 -47.02 25.81 -50.56
CA LYS A 488 -46.75 25.08 -51.82
C LYS A 488 -45.27 25.10 -52.30
N PRO A 489 -44.88 24.17 -53.20
CA PRO A 489 -43.50 23.73 -53.36
C PRO A 489 -42.69 24.64 -54.29
N LYS A 490 -41.58 25.21 -53.78
CA LYS A 490 -40.47 25.69 -54.62
C LYS A 490 -39.37 24.63 -54.64
N LYS A 491 -38.99 24.19 -55.85
CA LYS A 491 -37.84 23.32 -56.11
C LYS A 491 -36.57 23.96 -55.55
N ILE A 492 -36.17 23.55 -54.35
CA ILE A 492 -34.83 23.77 -53.81
C ILE A 492 -34.08 22.47 -54.02
N LYS A 493 -32.93 22.51 -54.71
CA LYS A 493 -31.96 21.40 -54.73
C LYS A 493 -31.50 21.20 -53.28
N THR A 494 -32.17 20.31 -52.55
CA THR A 494 -31.76 19.89 -51.22
C THR A 494 -30.48 19.09 -51.36
N SER A 495 -29.36 19.66 -50.91
CA SER A 495 -28.22 18.85 -50.48
C SER A 495 -28.75 17.93 -49.39
N SER A 496 -28.97 16.65 -49.72
CA SER A 496 -29.48 15.71 -48.73
C SER A 496 -28.43 15.57 -47.63
N SER A 497 -28.82 15.87 -46.39
CA SER A 497 -28.02 15.55 -45.21
C SER A 497 -28.68 14.37 -44.51
N ARG A 498 -27.86 13.47 -43.96
CA ARG A 498 -28.33 12.33 -43.19
C ARG A 498 -27.58 12.25 -41.86
N LEU A 499 -28.30 11.90 -40.81
CA LEU A 499 -27.71 11.56 -39.54
C LEU A 499 -27.21 10.12 -39.61
N VAL A 500 -25.96 9.88 -39.20
CA VAL A 500 -25.40 8.54 -39.14
C VAL A 500 -24.90 8.30 -37.72
N TRP A 501 -25.22 7.15 -37.16
CA TRP A 501 -24.71 6.74 -35.86
C TRP A 501 -23.41 5.97 -36.05
N ILE A 502 -22.32 6.49 -35.49
CA ILE A 502 -21.00 5.85 -35.57
C ILE A 502 -20.82 5.03 -34.30
N LEU A 503 -20.82 3.71 -34.47
CA LEU A 503 -20.47 2.77 -33.42
C LEU A 503 -18.94 2.59 -33.40
N SER A 504 -18.30 3.03 -32.31
CA SER A 504 -16.89 2.76 -32.06
C SER A 504 -16.77 1.73 -30.95
N ILE A 505 -16.21 0.57 -31.31
CA ILE A 505 -15.93 -0.53 -30.37
C ILE A 505 -14.43 -0.56 -30.10
N LYS A 506 -14.02 -0.25 -28.87
CA LYS A 506 -12.62 -0.35 -28.42
C LYS A 506 -12.55 -1.16 -27.14
N LYS A 507 -11.80 -2.27 -27.15
CA LYS A 507 -11.55 -3.15 -26.00
C LYS A 507 -12.83 -3.54 -25.22
N GLY A 508 -13.86 -3.97 -25.95
CA GLY A 508 -15.15 -4.38 -25.35
C GLY A 508 -16.06 -3.24 -24.89
N ARG A 509 -15.71 -1.98 -25.15
CA ARG A 509 -16.60 -0.82 -24.91
C ARG A 509 -17.18 -0.32 -26.22
N CYS A 510 -18.50 -0.15 -26.27
CA CYS A 510 -19.22 0.41 -27.40
C CYS A 510 -19.57 1.88 -27.11
N SER A 511 -19.23 2.79 -28.01
CA SER A 511 -19.68 4.18 -27.97
C SER A 511 -20.40 4.52 -29.27
N LEU A 512 -21.58 5.12 -29.18
CA LEU A 512 -22.39 5.50 -30.32
C LEU A 512 -22.44 7.02 -30.40
N LYS A 513 -21.90 7.61 -31.48
CA LYS A 513 -21.90 9.07 -31.68
C LYS A 513 -22.70 9.44 -32.93
N PRO A 514 -23.69 10.34 -32.86
CA PRO A 514 -24.38 10.83 -34.04
C PRO A 514 -23.47 11.80 -34.81
N LYS A 515 -23.40 11.66 -36.14
CA LYS A 515 -22.65 12.58 -37.02
C LYS A 515 -23.45 12.87 -38.28
N GLU A 516 -23.55 14.15 -38.62
CA GLU A 516 -24.22 14.59 -39.85
C GLU A 516 -23.29 14.41 -41.06
N GLN A 517 -23.73 13.65 -42.06
CA GLN A 517 -23.08 13.58 -43.36
C GLN A 517 -23.85 14.42 -44.37
N LYS A 518 -23.11 15.20 -45.16
CA LYS A 518 -23.65 15.96 -46.30
C LYS A 518 -23.24 15.29 -47.60
N GLN A 519 -24.18 15.22 -48.54
CA GLN A 519 -23.94 14.72 -49.89
C GLN A 519 -23.20 15.79 -50.71
N SER A 520 -22.07 15.43 -51.32
CA SER A 520 -21.33 16.34 -52.20
C SER A 520 -22.04 16.50 -53.55
N SER A 521 -21.67 17.53 -54.32
CA SER A 521 -22.22 17.83 -55.66
C SER A 521 -22.10 16.68 -56.66
N ASN A 522 -21.20 15.71 -56.41
CA ASN A 522 -21.02 14.50 -57.23
C ASN A 522 -21.79 13.29 -56.70
N GLY A 523 -22.76 13.50 -55.80
CA GLY A 523 -23.62 12.45 -55.24
C GLY A 523 -22.96 11.59 -54.15
N LYS A 524 -21.66 11.76 -53.88
CA LYS A 524 -20.91 10.99 -52.87
C LYS A 524 -21.00 11.64 -51.49
N TRP A 525 -21.28 10.84 -50.46
CA TRP A 525 -21.31 11.27 -49.07
C TRP A 525 -19.90 11.55 -48.53
N SER A 526 -19.79 12.56 -47.66
CA SER A 526 -18.54 12.91 -46.98
C SER A 526 -17.96 11.71 -46.21
N LYS A 527 -16.73 11.28 -46.53
CA LYS A 527 -16.07 10.13 -45.90
C LYS A 527 -15.87 10.39 -44.39
N VAL A 528 -16.27 9.42 -43.58
CA VAL A 528 -15.84 9.30 -42.18
C VAL A 528 -14.84 8.14 -42.15
N LEU A 529 -13.64 8.37 -41.62
CA LEU A 529 -12.63 7.32 -41.48
C LEU A 529 -13.16 6.21 -40.57
N PHE A 530 -13.57 5.09 -41.16
CA PHE A 530 -13.73 3.82 -40.47
C PHE A 530 -12.35 3.19 -40.32
N THR A 531 -11.89 2.99 -39.09
CA THR A 531 -10.83 2.01 -38.84
C THR A 531 -11.45 0.62 -39.05
N LYS A 532 -11.18 0.02 -40.20
CA LYS A 532 -11.57 -1.35 -40.56
C LYS A 532 -10.94 -2.31 -39.54
N LEU A 533 -11.76 -2.97 -38.72
CA LEU A 533 -11.43 -4.27 -38.14
C LEU A 533 -12.36 -5.27 -38.83
N PHE A 534 -11.81 -6.02 -39.78
CA PHE A 534 -12.44 -7.24 -40.26
C PHE A 534 -12.39 -8.26 -39.11
N PHE A 535 -13.55 -8.74 -38.67
CA PHE A 535 -13.66 -10.06 -38.06
C PHE A 535 -14.67 -10.83 -38.91
N ASP A 536 -14.15 -11.81 -39.63
CA ASP A 536 -14.92 -12.85 -40.29
C ASP A 536 -15.64 -13.66 -39.20
N LEU A 537 -16.97 -13.66 -39.21
CA LEU A 537 -17.81 -14.58 -38.43
C LEU A 537 -18.49 -15.52 -39.42
N SER A 538 -17.70 -16.44 -39.96
CA SER A 538 -18.21 -17.69 -40.52
C SER A 538 -17.81 -18.82 -39.58
N THR A 539 -18.58 -19.02 -38.53
CA THR A 539 -18.60 -20.30 -37.82
C THR A 539 -19.98 -20.51 -37.20
N THR A 540 -20.78 -21.17 -38.03
CA THR A 540 -21.94 -22.00 -37.74
C THR A 540 -21.86 -22.67 -36.36
N LEU A 541 -22.84 -22.44 -35.49
CA LEU A 541 -23.24 -23.38 -34.46
C LEU A 541 -24.77 -23.47 -34.48
N LEU A 542 -25.26 -24.27 -35.44
CA LEU A 542 -26.54 -24.94 -35.33
C LEU A 542 -26.36 -26.05 -34.28
N TYR A 543 -27.14 -25.99 -33.22
CA TYR A 543 -27.39 -27.13 -32.34
C TYR A 543 -27.99 -28.29 -33.14
N PRO A 544 -27.62 -29.53 -32.80
CA PRO A 544 -28.60 -30.60 -32.73
C PRO A 544 -28.68 -31.21 -31.32
N LYS A 545 -29.80 -31.90 -31.12
CA LYS A 545 -30.32 -32.56 -29.92
C LYS A 545 -29.31 -33.40 -29.12
#